data_AF-A0A1J0AB31-F1
#
_entry.id   AF-A0A1J0AB31-F1
#
_cell.length_a   1.000
_cell.length_b   1.000
_cell.length_c   1.000
_cell.angle_alpha   90.00
_cell.angle_beta   90.00
_cell.angle_gamma   90.00
#
_symmetry.space_group_name_H-M   'P 1'
#
loop_
_entity.id
_entity.type
_entity.pdbx_description
1 polymer ?
#
loop_
_entity_poly.entity_id
_entity_poly.type
_entity_poly.pdbx_seq_one_letter_code
_entity_poly.pdbx_strand_id
1 'polypeptide(L)' 'MSTNTSLEKRLALVEAAIAELQKQMAVPQPTNWLQQITGSFKDEPAFEEVLAYGRAIRQGDETLLEVQDKL' A
#
# COMPACT_ATOMS: atom_id res chain seq x y z
N MET A 1 -27.00 23.46 -39.85
CA MET A 1 -26.91 21.99 -40.00
C MET A 1 -25.50 21.46 -39.71
N SER A 2 -24.43 22.13 -40.12
CA SER A 2 -23.03 21.67 -39.95
C SER A 2 -22.45 21.69 -38.52
N THR A 3 -22.90 22.61 -37.67
CA THR A 3 -22.39 22.78 -36.30
C THR A 3 -22.82 21.67 -35.33
N ASN A 4 -24.04 21.15 -35.48
CA ASN A 4 -24.57 20.05 -34.65
C ASN A 4 -23.79 18.74 -34.91
N THR A 5 -23.54 18.41 -36.18
CA THR A 5 -22.66 17.28 -36.59
C THR A 5 -21.24 17.37 -36.02
N SER A 6 -20.73 18.59 -35.82
CA SER A 6 -19.41 18.81 -35.20
C SER A 6 -19.44 18.56 -33.69
N LEU A 7 -20.52 18.93 -33.01
CA LEU A 7 -20.71 18.69 -31.58
C LEU A 7 -20.92 17.20 -31.29
N GLU A 8 -21.77 16.52 -32.05
CA GLU A 8 -22.04 15.08 -31.90
C GLU A 8 -20.75 14.27 -32.08
N LYS A 9 -19.92 14.62 -33.07
CA LYS A 9 -18.62 13.97 -33.29
C LYS A 9 -17.65 14.20 -32.14
N ARG A 10 -17.61 15.43 -31.59
CA ARG A 10 -16.76 15.75 -30.44
C ARG A 10 -17.23 15.03 -29.18
N LEU A 11 -18.54 14.92 -28.98
CA LEU A 11 -19.12 14.20 -27.86
C LEU A 11 -18.80 12.70 -27.93
N ALA A 12 -18.96 12.08 -29.10
CA ALA A 12 -18.63 10.68 -29.31
C ALA A 12 -17.15 10.37 -29.03
N LEU A 13 -16.24 11.29 -29.38
CA LEU A 13 -14.81 11.16 -29.05
C LEU A 13 -14.55 11.25 -27.54
N VAL A 14 -15.26 12.15 -26.84
CA VAL A 14 -15.16 12.29 -25.38
C VAL A 14 -15.69 11.05 -24.68
N GLU A 15 -16.85 10.53 -25.11
CA GLU A 15 -17.45 9.31 -24.57
C GLU A 15 -16.52 8.10 -24.76
N ALA A 16 -15.91 7.96 -25.94
CA ALA A 16 -14.94 6.90 -26.20
C ALA A 16 -13.69 7.02 -25.31
N ALA A 17 -13.18 8.24 -25.11
CA ALA A 17 -12.03 8.48 -24.23
C ALA A 17 -12.36 8.17 -22.76
N ILE A 18 -13.56 8.54 -22.29
CA ILE A 18 -14.03 8.22 -20.93
C ILE A 18 -14.18 6.71 -20.76
N ALA A 19 -14.77 6.01 -21.74
CA ALA A 19 -14.93 4.56 -21.68
C ALA A 19 -13.58 3.83 -21.60
N GLU A 20 -12.56 4.33 -22.31
CA GLU A 20 -11.20 3.78 -22.26
C GLU A 20 -10.54 4.05 -20.89
N LEU A 21 -10.66 5.26 -20.36
CA LEU A 21 -10.16 5.59 -19.02
C LEU A 21 -10.83 4.75 -17.94
N GLN A 22 -12.14 4.54 -18.02
CA GLN A 22 -12.89 3.70 -17.09
C GLN A 22 -12.41 2.24 -17.11
N LYS A 23 -12.11 1.68 -18.29
CA LYS A 23 -11.53 0.33 -18.40
C LYS A 23 -10.14 0.23 -17.77
N GLN A 24 -9.30 1.25 -17.93
CA GLN A 24 -7.97 1.31 -17.32
C GLN A 24 -8.05 1.46 -15.80
N MET A 25 -9.05 2.19 -15.30
CA MET A 25 -9.31 2.34 -13.86
C MET A 25 -10.01 1.13 -13.23
N ALA A 26 -10.70 0.30 -14.02
CA ALA A 26 -11.33 -0.93 -13.57
C ALA A 26 -10.32 -2.06 -13.28
N VAL A 27 -9.01 -1.82 -13.51
CA VAL A 27 -7.98 -2.66 -12.91
C VAL A 27 -8.21 -2.63 -11.40
N PRO A 28 -8.49 -3.77 -10.74
CA PRO A 28 -8.74 -3.79 -9.31
C PRO A 28 -7.54 -3.11 -8.66
N GLN A 29 -7.80 -2.01 -7.95
CA GLN A 29 -6.75 -1.33 -7.19
C GLN A 29 -5.98 -2.42 -6.45
N PRO A 30 -4.65 -2.53 -6.63
CA PRO A 30 -3.89 -3.51 -5.91
C PRO A 30 -4.26 -3.33 -4.44
N THR A 31 -4.80 -4.39 -3.84
CA THR A 31 -5.30 -4.37 -2.47
C THR A 31 -4.28 -3.62 -1.64
N ASN A 32 -4.71 -2.56 -0.95
CA ASN A 32 -3.82 -1.63 -0.27
C ASN A 32 -2.77 -2.43 0.49
N TRP A 33 -1.50 -2.33 0.08
CA TRP A 33 -0.43 -3.19 0.61
C TRP A 33 -0.33 -3.07 2.13
N LEU A 34 -0.69 -1.92 2.71
CA LEU A 34 -0.77 -1.73 4.15
C LEU A 34 -1.85 -2.63 4.78
N GLN A 35 -3.01 -2.77 4.14
CA GLN A 35 -4.05 -3.71 4.59
C GLN A 35 -3.59 -5.17 4.48
N GLN A 36 -2.70 -5.49 3.54
CA GLN A 36 -2.16 -6.85 3.41
C GLN A 36 -1.18 -7.21 4.54
N ILE A 37 -0.45 -6.23 5.09
CA ILE A 37 0.56 -6.47 6.14
C ILE A 37 0.08 -6.12 7.56
N THR A 38 -1.04 -5.43 7.69
CA THR A 38 -1.57 -5.03 8.99
C THR A 38 -2.04 -6.27 9.74
N GLY A 39 -1.45 -6.50 10.92
CA GLY A 39 -1.77 -7.66 11.75
C GLY A 39 -1.00 -8.93 11.41
N SER A 40 -0.08 -8.91 10.44
CA SER A 40 0.74 -10.08 10.10
C SER A 40 1.60 -10.60 11.26
N PHE A 41 1.86 -9.77 12.27
CA PHE A 41 2.62 -10.12 13.48
C PHE A 41 1.76 -10.22 14.75
N LYS A 42 0.42 -10.15 14.63
CA LYS A 42 -0.48 -10.03 15.80
C LYS A 42 -0.35 -11.19 16.78
N ASP A 43 -0.14 -12.40 16.27
CA ASP A 43 -0.06 -13.63 17.05
C ASP A 43 1.33 -14.29 16.95
N GLU A 44 2.35 -13.52 16.53
CA GLU A 44 3.72 -14.02 16.37
C GLU A 44 4.48 -13.94 17.71
N PRO A 45 4.78 -15.08 18.37
CA PRO A 45 5.41 -15.07 19.69
C PRO A 45 6.82 -14.46 19.68
N ALA A 46 7.56 -14.58 18.58
CA ALA A 46 8.89 -13.96 18.45
C ALA A 46 8.83 -12.43 18.39
N PHE A 47 7.66 -11.84 18.10
CA PHE A 47 7.51 -10.39 17.98
C PHE A 47 7.66 -9.68 19.33
N GLU A 48 7.24 -10.30 20.43
CA GLU A 48 7.40 -9.75 21.78
C GLU A 48 8.88 -9.61 22.18
N GLU A 49 9.71 -10.57 21.78
CA GLU A 49 11.16 -10.54 22.00
C GLU A 49 11.80 -9.38 21.22
N VAL A 50 11.43 -9.19 19.95
CA VAL A 50 11.88 -8.05 19.13
C VAL A 50 11.47 -6.71 19.76
N LEU A 51 10.26 -6.61 20.32
CA LEU A 51 9.81 -5.40 21.03
C LEU A 51 10.60 -5.15 22.32
N ALA A 52 10.93 -6.21 23.07
CA ALA A 52 11.78 -6.11 24.25
C ALA A 52 13.19 -5.61 23.87
N TYR A 53 13.81 -6.19 22.85
CA TYR A 53 15.09 -5.74 22.31
C TYR A 53 15.06 -4.27 21.86
N GLY A 54 14.05 -3.89 21.07
CA GLY A 54 13.90 -2.51 20.60
C GLY A 54 13.63 -1.49 21.72
N ARG A 55 13.06 -1.93 22.86
CA ARG A 55 12.92 -1.09 24.07
C ARG A 55 14.27 -0.94 24.79
N ALA A 56 14.98 -2.03 25.00
CA ALA A 56 16.30 -2.04 25.63
C ALA A 56 17.29 -1.11 24.93
N ILE A 57 17.38 -1.22 23.59
CA ILE A 57 18.25 -0.35 22.77
C ILE A 57 17.90 1.13 22.96
N ARG A 58 16.62 1.50 22.94
CA ARG A 58 16.18 2.91 23.08
C ARG A 58 16.33 3.44 24.50
N GLN A 59 16.25 2.57 25.50
CA GLN A 59 16.43 2.92 26.90
C GLN A 59 17.92 2.94 27.29
N GLY A 60 18.82 2.56 26.39
CA GLY A 60 20.26 2.50 26.65
C GLY A 60 20.66 1.32 27.55
N ASP A 61 19.86 0.25 27.58
CA ASP A 61 20.18 -0.96 28.32
C ASP A 61 21.15 -1.82 27.50
N GLU A 62 22.45 -1.50 27.62
CA GLU A 62 23.56 -2.18 26.94
C GLU A 62 23.69 -3.67 27.33
N THR A 63 23.10 -4.08 28.45
CA THR A 63 23.26 -5.46 28.97
C THR A 63 22.66 -6.54 28.07
N LEU A 64 21.62 -6.19 27.28
CA LEU A 64 21.02 -7.09 26.29
C LEU A 64 21.80 -7.17 24.97
N LEU A 65 22.60 -6.15 24.65
CA LEU A 65 23.48 -6.15 23.47
C LEU A 65 24.66 -7.12 23.66
N GLU A 66 25.18 -7.24 24.88
CA GLU A 66 26.31 -8.14 25.19
C GLU A 66 25.96 -9.64 25.14
N VAL A 67 24.68 -10.01 25.29
CA VAL A 67 24.24 -11.42 25.22
C VAL A 67 24.28 -11.96 23.79
N GLN A 68 24.15 -11.09 22.78
CA GLN A 68 24.17 -11.47 21.37
C GLN A 68 25.59 -11.74 20.85
N ASP A 69 26.60 -11.06 21.41
CA ASP A 69 28.01 -11.15 20.96
C ASP A 69 28.74 -12.43 21.44
N LYS A 70 28.05 -13.30 22.20
CA LYS A 70 28.63 -14.55 22.76
C LYS A 70 28.03 -15.84 22.20
N LEU A 71 27.24 -15.79 21.13
CA LEU A 71 26.64 -16.96 20.45
C LEU A 71 27.25 -17.21 19.08
#